data_AF-A0A967VS56-F1
#
_entry.id   AF-A0A967VS56-F1
#
_cell.length_a   1.000
_cell.length_b   1.000
_cell.length_c   1.000
_cell.angle_alpha   90.00
_cell.angle_beta   90.00
_cell.angle_gamma   90.00
#
_symmetry.space_group_name_H-M   'P 1'
#
loop_
_entity.id
_entity.type
_entity.pdbx_description
1 polymer ?
#
loop_
_entity_poly.entity_id
_entity_poly.type
_entity_poly.pdbx_seq_one_letter_code
_entity_poly.pdbx_strand_id
1 'polypeptide(L)' 'IARHVPRGYGDLRDQLRRSARSIHLNIAEGAGHEKPGRKAARYETARASANECAAAAAEARRFRLAPGPPGPRHNTSAPG' A
#
# COMPACT_ATOMS: atom_id res chain seq x y z
N ILE A 1 5.37 3.87 -6.05
CA ILE A 1 4.44 5.02 -6.06
C ILE A 1 5.03 6.21 -5.32
N ALA A 2 5.22 6.16 -4.00
CA ALA A 2 5.72 7.29 -3.19
C ALA A 2 7.02 7.96 -3.71
N ARG A 3 7.95 7.21 -4.32
CA ARG A 3 9.19 7.75 -4.91
C ARG A 3 8.97 8.63 -6.15
N HIS A 4 7.82 8.52 -6.80
CA HIS A 4 7.48 9.29 -8.01
C HIS A 4 6.69 10.57 -7.68
N VAL A 5 6.16 10.66 -6.45
CA VAL A 5 5.42 11.84 -5.99
C VAL A 5 6.37 13.04 -5.91
N PRO A 6 6.08 14.15 -6.60
CA PRO A 6 6.99 15.30 -6.69
C PRO A 6 7.11 16.05 -5.36
N ARG A 7 8.15 16.88 -5.26
CA ARG A 7 8.29 17.84 -4.16
C ARG A 7 7.07 18.78 -4.15
N GLY A 8 6.57 19.12 -2.97
CA GLY A 8 5.30 19.86 -2.79
C GLY A 8 4.13 18.98 -2.33
N TYR A 9 4.20 17.66 -2.50
CA TYR A 9 3.18 16.70 -2.06
C TYR A 9 3.72 15.79 -0.93
N GLY A 10 4.37 16.41 0.06
CA GLY A 10 5.00 15.72 1.19
C GLY A 10 4.01 14.86 1.97
N ASP A 11 2.84 15.41 2.28
CA ASP A 11 1.80 14.74 3.06
C ASP A 11 1.31 13.47 2.39
N LEU A 12 1.05 13.51 1.08
CA LEU A 12 0.64 12.35 0.29
C LEU A 12 1.72 11.26 0.27
N ARG A 13 2.98 11.66 0.08
CA ARG A 13 4.12 10.72 0.12
C ARG A 13 4.25 10.05 1.48
N ASP A 14 4.05 10.82 2.55
CA ASP A 14 4.18 10.31 3.91
C ASP A 14 2.98 9.46 4.31
N GLN A 15 1.78 9.79 3.85
CA GLN A 15 0.59 8.94 3.97
C GLN A 15 0.76 7.60 3.26
N LEU A 16 1.26 7.59 2.02
CA LEU A 16 1.59 6.36 1.29
C LEU A 16 2.59 5.47 2.05
N ARG A 17 3.66 6.07 2.58
CA ARG A 17 4.70 5.33 3.32
C ARG A 17 4.16 4.79 4.65
N ARG A 18 3.44 5.62 5.40
CA ARG A 18 2.92 5.28 6.72
C ARG A 18 1.87 4.18 6.64
N SER A 19 0.88 4.34 5.77
CA SER A 19 -0.17 3.33 5.56
C SER A 19 0.42 2.01 5.06
N ALA A 20 1.30 2.02 4.06
CA ALA A 20 1.98 0.82 3.58
C ALA A 20 2.79 0.10 4.68
N ARG A 21 3.49 0.85 5.53
CA ARG A 21 4.22 0.30 6.67
C ARG A 21 3.28 -0.28 7.72
N SER A 22 2.19 0.44 8.03
CA SER A 22 1.19 0.02 9.01
C SER A 22 0.55 -1.33 8.68
N ILE A 23 0.35 -1.63 7.38
CA ILE A 23 -0.20 -2.93 6.93
C ILE A 23 0.66 -4.09 7.44
N HIS A 24 1.95 -4.13 7.07
CA HIS A 24 2.78 -5.27 7.44
C HIS A 24 3.11 -5.30 8.93
N LEU A 25 3.21 -4.14 9.59
CA LEU A 25 3.48 -4.07 11.03
C LEU A 25 2.30 -4.64 11.82
N ASN A 26 1.06 -4.27 11.48
CA ASN A 26 -0.11 -4.82 12.16
C ASN A 26 -0.34 -6.30 11.82
N ILE A 27 -0.01 -6.77 10.61
CA ILE A 27 -0.05 -8.21 10.30
C ILE A 27 0.95 -8.97 11.16
N ALA A 28 2.21 -8.51 11.23
CA ALA A 28 3.25 -9.15 12.02
C ALA A 28 2.88 -9.18 13.52
N GLU A 29 2.40 -8.06 14.05
CA GLU A 29 1.97 -7.99 15.45
C GLU A 29 0.75 -8.90 15.72
N GLY A 30 -0.24 -8.90 14.84
CA GLY A 30 -1.41 -9.78 14.95
C GLY A 30 -1.02 -11.26 14.90
N ALA A 31 -0.07 -11.63 14.05
CA ALA A 31 0.44 -12.99 13.97
C ALA A 31 1.16 -13.45 15.25
N GLY A 32 1.75 -12.52 16.00
CA GLY A 32 2.40 -12.79 17.30
C GLY A 32 1.43 -12.88 18.49
N HIS A 33 0.13 -12.61 18.31
CA HIS A 33 -0.85 -12.72 19.37
C HIS A 33 -1.52 -14.11 19.42
N GLU A 34 -1.56 -14.70 20.61
CA GLU A 34 -2.28 -15.96 20.87
C GLU A 34 -3.79 -15.75 21.06
N LYS A 35 -4.19 -14.60 21.61
CA LYS A 35 -5.60 -14.28 21.87
C LYS A 35 -6.31 -13.91 20.56
N PRO A 36 -7.38 -14.62 20.14
CA PRO A 36 -8.05 -14.38 18.87
C PRO A 36 -8.53 -12.94 18.68
N GLY A 37 -9.07 -12.30 19.73
CA GLY A 37 -9.55 -10.91 19.65
C GLY A 37 -8.44 -9.89 19.40
N ARG A 38 -7.25 -10.08 20.00
CA ARG A 38 -6.08 -9.20 19.78
C ARG A 38 -5.53 -9.36 18.37
N LYS A 39 -5.51 -10.60 17.87
CA LYS A 39 -5.14 -10.91 16.49
C LYS A 39 -6.10 -10.28 15.48
N ALA A 40 -7.41 -10.44 15.70
CA ALA A 40 -8.45 -9.87 14.83
C ALA A 40 -8.36 -8.34 14.75
N ALA A 41 -8.26 -7.64 15.89
CA ALA A 41 -8.16 -6.18 15.92
C ALA A 41 -6.94 -5.64 15.14
N ARG A 42 -5.80 -6.36 15.20
CA ARG A 42 -4.61 -6.02 14.41
C ARG A 42 -4.85 -6.22 12.91
N TYR A 43 -5.48 -7.32 12.51
CA TYR A 43 -5.81 -7.56 11.10
C TYR A 43 -6.84 -6.57 10.55
N GLU A 44 -7.80 -6.14 11.36
CA GLU A 44 -8.75 -5.07 11.00
C GLU A 44 -8.02 -3.74 10.75
N THR A 45 -7.06 -3.38 11.62
CA THR A 45 -6.22 -2.20 11.44
C THR A 45 -5.35 -2.30 10.19
N ALA A 46 -4.79 -3.50 9.91
CA ALA A 46 -4.04 -3.74 8.67
C ALA A 46 -4.93 -3.55 7.43
N ARG A 47 -6.17 -4.06 7.47
CA ARG A 47 -7.17 -3.88 6.40
C ARG A 47 -7.53 -2.40 6.21
N ALA A 48 -7.77 -1.67 7.29
CA ALA A 48 -8.03 -0.23 7.23
C ALA A 48 -6.83 0.53 6.61
N SER A 49 -5.61 0.21 7.04
CA SER A 49 -4.38 0.77 6.48
C SER A 49 -4.20 0.44 4.99
N ALA A 50 -4.64 -0.74 4.54
CA ALA A 50 -4.65 -1.11 3.14
C ALA A 50 -5.62 -0.25 2.31
N ASN A 51 -6.81 0.01 2.84
CA ASN A 51 -7.78 0.90 2.20
C ASN A 51 -7.24 2.34 2.09
N GLU A 52 -6.63 2.86 3.16
CA GLU A 52 -5.98 4.18 3.13
C GLU A 52 -4.82 4.23 2.12
N CYS A 53 -3.98 3.20 2.09
CA CYS A 53 -2.88 3.12 1.13
C CYS A 53 -3.38 3.08 -0.32
N ALA A 54 -4.48 2.35 -0.58
CA ALA A 54 -5.11 2.27 -1.89
C ALA A 54 -5.71 3.62 -2.30
N ALA A 55 -6.39 4.32 -1.39
CA ALA A 55 -6.94 5.65 -1.63
C ALA A 55 -5.84 6.68 -1.96
N ALA A 56 -4.77 6.74 -1.16
CA ALA A 56 -3.63 7.62 -1.42
C ALA A 56 -2.93 7.29 -2.75
N ALA A 57 -2.85 6.00 -3.11
CA ALA A 57 -2.29 5.60 -4.42
C ALA A 57 -3.20 6.01 -5.59
N ALA A 58 -4.51 5.91 -5.41
CA ALA A 58 -5.49 6.35 -6.40
C ALA A 58 -5.43 7.88 -6.58
N GLU A 59 -5.33 8.64 -5.49
CA GLU A 59 -5.15 10.09 -5.51
C GLU A 59 -3.87 10.50 -6.26
N ALA A 60 -2.74 9.88 -5.93
CA ALA A 60 -1.47 10.13 -6.62
C ALA A 60 -1.58 9.91 -8.15
N ARG A 61 -2.33 8.90 -8.58
CA ARG A 61 -2.57 8.61 -10.00
C ARG A 61 -3.57 9.58 -10.62
N ARG A 62 -4.65 9.94 -9.90
CA ARG A 62 -5.69 10.86 -10.37
C ARG A 62 -5.11 12.22 -10.71
N PHE A 63 -4.15 12.69 -9.91
CA PHE A 63 -3.42 13.94 -10.14
C PHE A 63 -2.14 13.77 -10.98
N ARG A 64 -1.93 12.59 -11.57
CA ARG A 64 -0.76 12.27 -12.43
C ARG A 64 0.60 12.51 -11.74
N LEU A 65 0.64 12.35 -10.42
CA LEU A 65 1.83 12.47 -9.56
C LEU A 65 2.64 11.18 -9.48
N ALA A 66 2.11 10.08 -10.02
CA ALA A 66 2.77 8.79 -10.08
C ALA A 66 2.34 8.03 -11.34
N PRO A 67 3.20 7.13 -11.87
CA PRO A 67 2.83 6.30 -13.00
C PRO A 67 1.59 5.45 -12.70
N GLY A 68 0.82 5.17 -13.74
CA GLY A 68 -0.28 4.22 -13.70
C GLY A 68 0.18 2.82 -13.28
N PRO A 69 -0.75 1.90 -12.97
CA PRO A 69 -0.39 0.50 -12.81
C PRO A 69 0.38 0.02 -14.06
N PRO A 70 1.38 -0.87 -13.90
CA PRO A 70 2.04 -1.46 -15.06
C PRO A 70 0.98 -2.08 -15.97
N GLY A 71 1.13 -1.90 -17.28
CA GLY A 71 0.26 -2.52 -18.27
C GLY A 71 0.23 -4.05 -18.12
N PRO A 72 -0.77 -4.72 -18.71
CA PRO A 72 -0.81 -6.18 -18.71
C PRO A 72 0.53 -6.72 -19.23
N ARG A 73 1.16 -7.61 -18.45
CA ARG A 73 2.39 -8.27 -18.90
C ARG A 73 1.99 -9.22 -20.03
N HIS A 74 2.35 -8.88 -21.25
CA HIS A 74 2.26 -9.84 -22.36
C HIS A 74 3.31 -10.91 -22.08
N ASN A 75 2.89 -12.18 -22.01
CA ASN A 75 3.82 -13.30 -21.97
C ASN A 75 4.51 -13.38 -23.35
N THR A 76 5.65 -12.72 -23.52
CA THR A 76 6.52 -12.98 -24.66
C THR A 76 7.17 -14.33 -24.43
N SER A 77 6.51 -15.38 -24.93
CA SER A 77 7.15 -16.66 -25.22
C SER A 77 8.37 -16.37 -26.09
N ALA A 78 9.57 -16.64 -25.57
CA ALA A 78 10.79 -16.59 -26.36
C ALA A 78 10.68 -17.60 -27.52
N PRO A 79 11.08 -17.24 -28.75
CA PRO A 79 11.27 -18.25 -29.78
C PRO A 79 12.44 -19.14 -29.35
N GLY A 80 12.22 -20.45 -29.39
CA GLY A 80 13.23 -21.48 -29.13
C GLY A 80 14.26 -21.61 -30.26
#